data_AF-A0A662V2K1-F1
#
_entry.id   AF-A0A662V2K1-F1
#
_cell.length_a   1.000
_cell.length_b   1.000
_cell.length_c   1.000
_cell.angle_alpha   90.00
_cell.angle_beta   90.00
_cell.angle_gamma   90.00
#
_symmetry.space_group_name_H-M   'P 1'
#
loop_
_entity.id
_entity.type
_entity.pdbx_description
1 polymer ?
#
loop_
_entity_poly.entity_id
_entity_poly.type
_entity_poly.pdbx_seq_one_letter_code
_entity_poly.pdbx_strand_id
1 'polypeptide(L)'
;MKYPLDRICIKSGILCPRCQRLVDSGIVDRYEIPIMKELIDLEERVFKELRKGNYKKAYQSGDLIVIVVEGISDPKALDRAGKELSHRLNAKVKIVERTGDTRRLVEQVVYPATLLGVNSLWLPDGSEQIIIRIYRRDQRFISGKKRHYEDILGQILGKPVRIRLE
;
A
#
# COMPACT_ATOMS: atom_id res chain seq x y z
N MET A 1 -10.41 4.27 -11.90
CA MET A 1 -10.68 3.62 -10.63
C MET A 1 -11.97 4.13 -10.01
N LYS A 2 -12.61 3.30 -9.18
CA LYS A 2 -13.60 3.77 -8.19
C LYS A 2 -12.86 4.17 -6.91
N TYR A 3 -13.28 5.30 -6.34
CA TYR A 3 -12.74 5.86 -5.11
C TYR A 3 -13.84 5.94 -4.06
N PRO A 4 -13.50 5.87 -2.76
CA PRO A 4 -14.48 6.06 -1.69
C PRO A 4 -15.01 7.50 -1.62
N LEU A 5 -14.22 8.48 -2.07
CA LEU A 5 -14.59 9.89 -2.17
C LEU A 5 -14.96 10.30 -3.59
N ASP A 6 -15.78 11.34 -3.73
CA ASP A 6 -16.16 11.89 -5.03
C ASP A 6 -14.96 12.54 -5.73
N ARG A 7 -14.75 12.25 -7.01
CA ARG A 7 -13.62 12.79 -7.81
C ARG A 7 -13.54 14.31 -7.78
N ILE A 8 -14.69 14.98 -7.80
CA ILE A 8 -14.78 16.45 -7.76
C ILE A 8 -14.25 16.97 -6.42
N CYS A 9 -14.64 16.33 -5.30
CA CYS A 9 -14.18 16.72 -3.96
C CYS A 9 -12.67 16.51 -3.78
N ILE A 10 -12.12 15.41 -4.32
CA ILE A 10 -10.69 15.13 -4.27
C ILE A 10 -9.90 16.17 -5.08
N LYS A 11 -10.37 16.51 -6.30
CA LYS A 11 -9.70 17.48 -7.17
C LYS A 11 -9.78 18.91 -6.63
N SER A 12 -10.95 19.32 -6.13
CA SER A 12 -11.16 20.66 -5.57
C SER A 12 -10.50 20.85 -4.21
N GLY A 13 -10.28 19.76 -3.47
CA GLY A 13 -9.83 19.80 -2.07
C GLY A 13 -10.93 20.21 -1.08
N ILE A 14 -12.16 20.45 -1.56
CA ILE A 14 -13.33 20.82 -0.74
C ILE A 14 -14.23 19.59 -0.64
N LEU A 15 -14.37 19.05 0.57
CA LEU A 15 -15.19 17.87 0.82
C LEU A 15 -16.66 18.24 0.99
N CYS A 16 -17.54 17.54 0.27
CA CYS A 16 -18.98 17.63 0.52
C CYS A 16 -19.34 16.98 1.88
N PRO A 17 -20.52 17.26 2.46
CA PRO A 17 -20.92 16.69 3.76
C PRO A 17 -20.90 15.16 3.84
N ARG A 18 -21.01 14.47 2.70
CA ARG A 18 -20.88 13.01 2.61
C ARG A 18 -19.42 12.57 2.69
N CYS A 19 -18.55 13.18 1.90
CA CYS A 19 -17.11 12.88 1.92
C CYS A 19 -16.49 13.24 3.27
N GLN A 20 -16.91 14.34 3.89
CA GLN A 20 -16.47 14.74 5.22
C GLN A 20 -16.81 13.67 6.27
N ARG A 21 -18.03 13.13 6.25
CA ARG A 21 -18.42 12.02 7.15
C ARG A 21 -17.57 10.76 6.98
N LEU A 22 -17.14 10.43 5.76
CA LEU A 22 -16.25 9.29 5.51
C LEU A 22 -14.86 9.51 6.11
N VAL A 23 -14.38 10.75 6.10
CA VAL A 23 -13.12 11.13 6.72
C VAL A 23 -13.24 11.15 8.24
N ASP A 24 -14.31 11.75 8.77
CA ASP A 24 -14.55 11.88 10.20
C ASP A 24 -14.82 10.53 10.89
N SER A 25 -15.38 9.56 10.15
CA SER A 25 -15.57 8.18 10.62
C SER A 25 -14.31 7.31 10.55
N GLY A 26 -13.19 7.83 10.04
CA GLY A 26 -11.94 7.09 9.90
C GLY A 26 -11.97 6.01 8.81
N ILE A 27 -12.97 6.02 7.93
CA ILE A 27 -13.01 5.12 6.76
C ILE A 27 -11.92 5.53 5.77
N VAL A 28 -11.71 6.85 5.61
CA VAL A 28 -10.64 7.43 4.80
C VAL A 28 -9.83 8.39 5.68
N ASP A 29 -8.54 8.16 5.78
CA ASP A 29 -7.65 9.04 6.51
C ASP A 29 -7.35 10.31 5.71
N ARG A 30 -7.16 11.46 6.39
CA ARG A 30 -6.94 12.77 5.72
C ARG A 30 -5.71 12.76 4.80
N TYR A 31 -4.68 11.99 5.14
CA TYR A 31 -3.47 11.84 4.31
C TYR A 31 -3.74 11.09 3.00
N GLU A 32 -4.84 10.34 2.89
CA GLU A 32 -5.18 9.61 1.67
C GLU A 32 -5.70 10.54 0.56
N ILE A 33 -6.27 11.70 0.91
CA ILE A 33 -6.83 12.67 -0.05
C ILE A 33 -5.79 13.16 -1.07
N PRO A 34 -4.61 13.69 -0.67
CA PRO A 34 -3.58 14.09 -1.63
C PRO A 34 -3.06 12.92 -2.47
N ILE A 35 -2.99 11.71 -1.90
CA ILE A 35 -2.59 10.49 -2.62
C ILE A 35 -3.62 10.15 -3.70
N MET A 36 -4.91 10.19 -3.38
CA MET A 36 -6.00 9.96 -4.33
C MET A 36 -6.00 11.01 -5.45
N LYS A 37 -5.69 12.27 -5.12
CA LYS A 37 -5.61 13.35 -6.11
C LYS A 37 -4.55 13.06 -7.17
N GLU A 38 -3.32 12.75 -6.75
CA GLU A 38 -2.24 12.38 -7.68
C GLU A 38 -2.56 11.11 -8.46
N LEU A 39 -3.20 10.13 -7.83
CA LEU A 39 -3.60 8.88 -8.50
C LEU A 39 -4.65 9.11 -9.60
N ILE A 40 -5.62 10.02 -9.38
CA ILE A 40 -6.61 10.40 -10.39
C ILE A 40 -5.93 11.10 -11.58
N ASP A 41 -5.01 12.03 -11.31
CA ASP A 41 -4.30 12.74 -12.37
C ASP A 41 -3.43 11.79 -13.22
N LEU A 42 -2.86 10.76 -12.61
CA LEU A 42 -2.11 9.71 -13.33
C LEU A 42 -2.99 8.76 -14.15
N GLU A 43 -4.15 8.38 -13.60
CA GLU A 43 -5.15 7.58 -14.32
C GLU A 43 -5.64 8.30 -15.58
N GLU A 44 -5.79 9.63 -15.51
CA GLU A 44 -6.27 10.44 -16.64
C GLU A 44 -5.21 10.65 -17.72
N ARG A 45 -3.95 10.87 -17.32
CA ARG A 45 -2.87 11.27 -18.24
C ARG A 45 -2.12 10.10 -18.86
N VAL A 46 -1.78 9.07 -18.08
CA VAL A 46 -0.73 8.10 -18.46
C VAL A 46 -1.22 6.66 -18.43
N PHE A 47 -2.00 6.27 -17.40
CA PHE A 47 -2.31 4.86 -17.15
C PHE A 47 -3.80 4.55 -17.23
N LYS A 48 -4.31 4.33 -18.45
CA LYS A 48 -5.71 3.91 -18.68
C LYS A 48 -6.03 2.54 -18.05
N GLU A 49 -5.03 1.70 -17.84
CA GLU A 49 -5.15 0.37 -17.21
C GLU A 49 -5.68 0.47 -15.77
N LEU A 50 -5.36 1.55 -15.06
CA LEU A 50 -5.85 1.79 -13.71
C LEU A 50 -7.36 2.05 -13.68
N ARG A 51 -8.01 2.43 -14.80
CA ARG A 51 -9.43 2.79 -14.81
C ARG A 51 -10.36 1.71 -14.23
N LYS A 52 -9.99 0.44 -14.43
CA LYS A 52 -10.76 -0.73 -13.96
C LYS A 52 -10.62 -1.01 -12.46
N GLY A 53 -9.63 -0.43 -11.80
CA GLY A 53 -9.35 -0.71 -10.39
C GLY A 53 -10.32 -0.08 -9.40
N ASN A 54 -10.35 -0.61 -8.19
CA ASN A 54 -11.03 -0.03 -7.03
C ASN A 54 -9.98 0.30 -5.98
N TYR A 55 -9.94 1.57 -5.56
CA TYR A 55 -9.12 1.98 -4.43
C TYR A 55 -9.73 1.39 -3.15
N LYS A 56 -8.92 0.76 -2.30
CA LYS A 56 -9.38 0.25 -1.01
C LYS A 56 -8.90 1.11 0.14
N LYS A 57 -7.58 1.22 0.30
CA LYS A 57 -6.95 1.96 1.39
C LYS A 57 -5.48 2.25 1.07
N ALA A 58 -4.93 3.33 1.59
CA ALA A 58 -3.50 3.55 1.66
C ALA A 58 -3.00 3.53 3.11
N TYR A 59 -1.82 2.92 3.27
CA TYR A 59 -1.09 2.84 4.52
C TYR A 59 0.19 3.64 4.38
N GLN A 60 0.49 4.48 5.37
CA GLN A 60 1.68 5.32 5.39
C GLN A 60 2.47 5.09 6.67
N SER A 61 3.78 4.89 6.54
CA SER A 61 4.73 4.91 7.65
C SER A 61 6.02 5.57 7.19
N GLY A 62 6.37 6.70 7.82
CA GLY A 62 7.49 7.54 7.39
C GLY A 62 7.29 8.02 5.94
N ASP A 63 8.28 7.75 5.10
CA ASP A 63 8.26 8.08 3.67
C ASP A 63 7.81 6.90 2.78
N LEU A 64 7.30 5.81 3.37
CA LEU A 64 6.76 4.66 2.66
C LEU A 64 5.23 4.72 2.63
N ILE A 65 4.66 4.64 1.44
CA ILE A 65 3.22 4.62 1.20
C ILE A 65 2.87 3.34 0.43
N VAL A 66 1.95 2.54 0.95
CA VAL A 66 1.42 1.35 0.28
C VAL A 66 -0.05 1.56 -0.01
N ILE A 67 -0.41 1.60 -1.29
CA ILE A 67 -1.78 1.76 -1.77
C ILE A 67 -2.32 0.39 -2.15
N VAL A 68 -3.41 -0.03 -1.52
CA VAL A 68 -4.10 -1.28 -1.82
C VAL A 68 -5.24 -1.02 -2.80
N VAL A 69 -5.21 -1.72 -3.93
CA VAL A 69 -6.20 -1.63 -5.00
C VAL A 69 -6.79 -3.01 -5.31
N GLU A 70 -7.92 -3.07 -5.98
CA GLU A 70 -8.57 -4.33 -6.39
C GLU A 70 -8.99 -4.24 -7.86
N GLY A 71 -8.90 -5.34 -8.61
CA GLY A 71 -9.34 -5.40 -10.01
C GLY A 71 -8.32 -4.85 -11.01
N ILE A 72 -7.04 -4.78 -10.63
CA ILE A 72 -5.93 -4.49 -11.53
C ILE A 72 -4.95 -5.65 -11.44
N SER A 73 -4.99 -6.53 -12.44
CA SER A 73 -4.21 -7.77 -12.44
C SER A 73 -2.88 -7.67 -13.18
N ASP A 74 -2.50 -6.48 -13.71
CA ASP A 74 -1.18 -6.27 -14.31
C ASP A 74 -0.21 -5.65 -13.29
N PRO A 75 0.72 -6.45 -12.72
CA PRO A 75 1.66 -5.95 -11.72
C PRO A 75 2.66 -4.95 -12.30
N LYS A 76 2.96 -5.00 -13.60
CA LYS A 76 3.89 -4.06 -14.24
C LYS A 76 3.26 -2.67 -14.38
N ALA A 77 1.97 -2.59 -14.69
CA ALA A 77 1.24 -1.34 -14.67
C ALA A 77 1.24 -0.72 -13.27
N LEU A 78 1.01 -1.52 -12.22
CA LEU A 78 1.04 -1.07 -10.82
C LEU A 78 2.43 -0.57 -10.40
N ASP A 79 3.51 -1.26 -10.77
CA ASP A 79 4.89 -0.83 -10.47
C ASP A 79 5.25 0.47 -11.18
N ARG A 80 4.90 0.63 -12.47
CA ARG A 80 5.12 1.88 -13.22
C ARG A 80 4.36 3.05 -12.61
N ALA A 81 3.08 2.85 -12.28
CA ALA A 81 2.26 3.87 -11.64
C ALA A 81 2.78 4.25 -10.25
N GLY A 82 3.24 3.26 -9.46
CA GLY A 82 3.86 3.49 -8.15
C GLY A 82 5.15 4.31 -8.24
N LYS A 83 6.01 4.05 -9.23
CA LYS A 83 7.23 4.85 -9.47
C LYS A 83 6.89 6.30 -9.81
N GLU A 84 5.95 6.51 -10.71
CA GLU A 84 5.52 7.86 -11.10
C GLU A 84 4.88 8.63 -9.93
N LEU A 85 4.04 7.98 -9.10
CA LEU A 85 3.54 8.58 -7.86
C LEU A 85 4.66 8.89 -6.88
N SER A 86 5.67 8.03 -6.80
CA SER A 86 6.80 8.23 -5.91
C SER A 86 7.54 9.53 -6.22
N HIS A 87 7.71 9.84 -7.51
CA HIS A 87 8.30 11.10 -7.96
C HIS A 87 7.46 12.32 -7.60
N ARG A 88 6.13 12.23 -7.70
CA ARG A 88 5.20 13.34 -7.43
C ARG A 88 5.03 13.63 -5.94
N LEU A 89 4.96 12.58 -5.13
CA LEU A 89 4.75 12.67 -3.69
C LEU A 89 6.05 12.79 -2.88
N ASN A 90 7.22 12.72 -3.55
CA ASN A 90 8.54 12.68 -2.93
C ASN A 90 8.64 11.63 -1.80
N ALA A 91 7.98 10.49 -2.02
CA ALA A 91 7.84 9.39 -1.07
C ALA A 91 7.95 8.06 -1.82
N LYS A 92 8.34 6.98 -1.14
CA LYS A 92 8.37 5.64 -1.74
C LYS A 92 6.94 5.09 -1.80
N VAL A 93 6.31 5.14 -2.96
CA VAL A 93 4.93 4.68 -3.18
C VAL A 93 4.94 3.30 -3.83
N LYS A 94 4.13 2.39 -3.27
CA LYS A 94 3.89 1.05 -3.82
C LYS A 94 2.40 0.84 -3.99
N ILE A 95 2.00 0.38 -5.16
CA ILE A 95 0.62 0.00 -5.41
C ILE A 95 0.56 -1.52 -5.47
N VAL A 96 -0.32 -2.11 -4.67
CA VAL A 96 -0.45 -3.57 -4.53
C VAL A 96 -1.89 -3.99 -4.78
N GLU A 97 -2.07 -5.11 -5.46
CA GLU A 97 -3.38 -5.71 -5.65
C GLU A 97 -3.78 -6.47 -4.37
N ARG A 98 -5.02 -6.24 -3.93
CA ARG A 98 -5.64 -6.98 -2.84
C ARG A 98 -5.78 -8.44 -3.26
N THR A 99 -5.02 -9.30 -2.61
CA THR A 99 -5.10 -10.75 -2.80
C THR A 99 -5.57 -11.41 -1.50
N GLY A 100 -6.30 -12.52 -1.58
CA GLY A 100 -6.63 -13.34 -0.42
C GLY A 100 -5.44 -14.12 0.14
N ASP A 101 -4.35 -14.23 -0.64
CA ASP A 101 -3.11 -14.88 -0.24
C ASP A 101 -2.16 -13.87 0.41
N THR A 102 -1.91 -14.08 1.70
CA THR A 102 -0.98 -13.26 2.51
C THR A 102 0.42 -13.25 1.92
N ARG A 103 0.90 -14.38 1.38
CA ARG A 103 2.24 -14.49 0.81
C ARG A 103 2.40 -13.58 -0.41
N ARG A 104 1.43 -13.61 -1.32
CA ARG A 104 1.41 -12.75 -2.52
C ARG A 104 1.31 -11.28 -2.18
N LEU A 105 0.54 -10.92 -1.15
CA LEU A 105 0.43 -9.53 -0.69
C LEU A 105 1.77 -9.03 -0.15
N VAL A 106 2.42 -9.82 0.72
CA VAL A 106 3.75 -9.51 1.24
C VAL A 106 4.76 -9.37 0.11
N GLU A 107 4.77 -10.29 -0.85
CA GLU A 107 5.68 -10.28 -2.01
C GLU A 107 5.59 -8.98 -2.80
N GLN A 108 4.38 -8.51 -3.11
CA GLN A 108 4.15 -7.24 -3.80
C GLN A 108 4.67 -6.03 -3.00
N VAL A 109 4.47 -6.04 -1.68
CA VAL A 109 4.93 -4.96 -0.79
C VAL A 109 6.46 -4.94 -0.71
N VAL A 110 7.12 -6.08 -0.56
CA VAL A 110 8.59 -6.13 -0.38
C VAL A 110 9.37 -6.04 -1.69
N TYR A 111 8.73 -6.23 -2.84
CA TYR A 111 9.35 -6.04 -4.17
C TYR A 111 10.17 -4.73 -4.24
N PRO A 112 11.39 -4.70 -4.78
CA PRO A 112 12.09 -5.73 -5.55
C PRO A 112 12.82 -6.78 -4.69
N ALA A 113 12.66 -6.78 -3.37
CA ALA A 113 13.32 -7.77 -2.52
C ALA A 113 12.69 -9.15 -2.71
N THR A 114 13.53 -10.19 -2.77
CA THR A 114 13.07 -11.58 -2.96
C THR A 114 12.53 -12.12 -1.63
N LEU A 115 11.26 -12.49 -1.63
CA LEU A 115 10.60 -13.15 -0.49
C LEU A 115 11.00 -14.63 -0.45
N LEU A 116 11.68 -15.05 0.62
CA LEU A 116 12.01 -16.46 0.86
C LEU A 116 10.80 -17.21 1.45
N GLY A 117 10.06 -16.57 2.35
CA GLY A 117 8.89 -17.18 2.96
C GLY A 117 8.18 -16.27 3.96
N VAL A 118 6.95 -16.65 4.29
CA VAL A 118 6.12 -16.03 5.31
C VAL A 118 5.66 -17.13 6.26
N ASN A 119 6.04 -17.03 7.52
CA ASN A 119 5.71 -18.01 8.55
C ASN A 119 4.92 -17.33 9.67
N SER A 120 3.96 -18.03 10.26
CA SER A 120 3.31 -17.62 11.50
C SER A 120 4.00 -18.28 12.70
N LEU A 121 4.45 -17.48 13.65
CA LEU A 121 4.99 -17.91 14.94
C LEU A 121 3.89 -17.76 15.99
N TRP A 122 3.50 -18.88 16.59
CA TRP A 122 2.58 -18.90 17.73
C TRP A 122 3.39 -18.78 19.02
N LEU A 123 3.06 -17.78 19.83
CA LEU A 123 3.70 -17.54 21.11
C LEU A 123 2.93 -18.25 22.24
N PRO A 124 3.60 -18.62 23.35
CA PRO A 124 2.97 -19.29 24.48
C PRO A 124 1.82 -18.48 25.14
N ASP A 125 1.80 -17.17 24.93
CA ASP A 125 0.72 -16.27 25.39
C ASP A 125 -0.54 -16.31 24.49
N GLY A 126 -0.52 -17.14 23.44
CA GLY A 126 -1.60 -17.27 22.47
C GLY A 126 -1.58 -16.21 21.36
N SER A 127 -0.61 -15.29 21.38
CA SER A 127 -0.45 -14.31 20.31
C SER A 127 0.24 -14.91 19.09
N GLU A 128 -0.03 -14.33 17.91
CA GLU A 128 0.56 -14.76 16.65
C GLU A 128 1.41 -13.64 16.07
N GLN A 129 2.64 -13.97 15.68
CA GLN A 129 3.57 -13.06 15.02
C GLN A 129 3.97 -13.59 13.65
N ILE A 130 3.88 -12.74 12.63
CA ILE A 130 4.27 -13.11 11.27
C ILE A 130 5.77 -12.83 11.08
N ILE A 131 6.52 -13.85 10.71
CA ILE A 131 7.94 -13.77 10.36
C ILE A 131 8.08 -13.82 8.84
N ILE A 132 8.58 -12.73 8.27
CA ILE A 132 8.84 -12.58 6.84
C ILE A 132 10.33 -12.73 6.60
N ARG A 133 10.72 -13.70 5.77
CA ARG A 133 12.11 -13.99 5.44
C ARG A 133 12.43 -13.42 4.07
N ILE A 134 13.46 -12.58 4.00
CA ILE A 134 13.90 -11.90 2.78
C ILE A 134 15.35 -12.27 2.51
N TYR A 135 15.69 -12.47 1.23
CA TYR A 135 17.04 -12.81 0.82
C TYR A 135 18.04 -11.72 1.22
N ARG A 136 19.15 -12.08 1.87
CA ARG A 136 20.14 -11.14 2.41
C ARG A 136 20.79 -10.25 1.35
N ARG A 137 20.95 -10.74 0.12
CA ARG A 137 21.43 -9.94 -1.03
C ARG A 137 20.55 -8.70 -1.33
N ASP A 138 19.26 -8.77 -0.99
CA ASP A 138 18.28 -7.72 -1.23
C ASP A 138 18.13 -6.76 -0.04
N GLN A 139 19.01 -6.90 0.96
CA GLN A 139 19.04 -6.11 2.18
C GLN A 139 18.97 -4.59 1.93
N ARG A 140 19.60 -4.09 0.86
CA ARG A 140 19.63 -2.68 0.47
C ARG A 140 18.24 -2.06 0.26
N PHE A 141 17.24 -2.86 -0.10
CA PHE A 141 15.89 -2.35 -0.38
C PHE A 141 15.03 -2.18 0.87
N ILE A 142 15.38 -2.88 1.95
CA ILE A 142 14.56 -3.03 3.15
C ILE A 142 15.26 -2.46 4.40
N SER A 143 16.56 -2.67 4.59
CA SER A 143 17.22 -2.42 5.89
C SER A 143 17.05 -1.00 6.44
N GLY A 144 17.22 0.03 5.61
CA GLY A 144 17.06 1.42 6.07
C GLY A 144 15.62 1.79 6.45
N LYS A 145 14.63 1.00 6.01
CA LYS A 145 13.20 1.26 6.21
C LYS A 145 12.47 0.07 6.82
N LYS A 146 13.20 -0.86 7.45
CA LYS A 146 12.68 -2.15 7.90
C LYS A 146 11.46 -1.97 8.80
N ARG A 147 11.57 -1.05 9.77
CA ARG A 147 10.49 -0.71 10.70
C ARG A 147 9.23 -0.25 9.96
N HIS A 148 9.35 0.63 8.97
CA HIS A 148 8.20 1.11 8.19
C HIS A 148 7.52 0.00 7.40
N TYR A 149 8.28 -0.96 6.86
CA TYR A 149 7.72 -2.14 6.22
C TYR A 149 6.98 -3.05 7.22
N GLU A 150 7.57 -3.27 8.40
CA GLU A 150 6.93 -4.04 9.48
C GLU A 150 5.63 -3.38 9.97
N ASP A 151 5.64 -2.05 10.17
CA ASP A 151 4.48 -1.28 10.60
C ASP A 151 3.34 -1.38 9.57
N ILE A 152 3.63 -1.11 8.30
CA ILE A 152 2.62 -1.15 7.22
C ILE A 152 2.08 -2.57 7.03
N LEU A 153 2.95 -3.58 6.97
CA LEU A 153 2.51 -4.96 6.83
C LEU A 153 1.71 -5.41 8.06
N GLY A 154 2.05 -4.93 9.25
CA GLY A 154 1.29 -5.20 10.45
C GLY A 154 -0.11 -4.59 10.41
N GLN A 155 -0.24 -3.35 9.91
CA GLN A 155 -1.54 -2.70 9.69
C GLN A 155 -2.38 -3.42 8.63
N ILE A 156 -1.75 -3.86 7.54
CA ILE A 156 -2.43 -4.57 6.45
C ILE A 156 -2.91 -5.96 6.88
N LEU A 157 -2.09 -6.70 7.63
CA LEU A 157 -2.36 -8.09 8.03
C LEU A 157 -3.08 -8.21 9.37
N GLY A 158 -3.17 -7.11 10.13
CA GLY A 158 -3.79 -7.07 11.46
C GLY A 158 -3.03 -7.85 12.54
N LYS A 159 -1.77 -8.20 12.29
CA LYS A 159 -0.92 -9.00 13.18
C LYS A 159 0.48 -8.38 13.26
N PRO A 160 1.21 -8.52 14.37
CA PRO A 160 2.59 -8.04 14.45
C PRO A 160 3.48 -8.78 13.43
N VAL A 161 4.29 -8.01 12.69
CA VAL A 161 5.17 -8.52 11.64
C VAL A 161 6.63 -8.26 12.02
N ARG A 162 7.50 -9.24 11.75
CA ARG A 162 8.96 -9.07 11.80
C ARG A 162 9.63 -9.57 10.53
N ILE A 163 10.54 -8.77 10.00
CA ILE A 163 11.35 -9.10 8.84
C ILE A 163 12.70 -9.65 9.29
N ARG A 164 13.11 -10.79 8.72
CA ARG A 164 14.44 -11.38 8.88
C ARG A 164 15.15 -11.44 7.53
N LEU A 165 16.44 -11.18 7.56
CA LEU A 165 17.32 -11.26 6.39
C LEU A 165 18.11 -12.57 6.49
N GLU A 166 17.96 -13.42 5.48
CA GLU A 166 18.59 -14.75 5.41
C GLU A 166 19.43 -14.88 4.13
#